data_AF-A0A224WWX5-F1
#
_entry.id   AF-A0A224WWX5-F1
#
_cell.length_a   1.000
_cell.length_b   1.000
_cell.length_c   1.000
_cell.angle_alpha   90.00
_cell.angle_beta   90.00
_cell.angle_gamma   90.00
#
_symmetry.space_group_name_H-M   'P 1'
#
loop_
_entity.id
_entity.type
_entity.pdbx_description
1 polymer ?
#
loop_
_entity_poly.entity_id
_entity_poly.type
_entity_poly.pdbx_seq_one_letter_code
_entity_poly.pdbx_strand_id
1 'polypeptide(L)'
;MTIIKIANFGLAFLLEMGALVILGYWGFHLQADRIVRIVVAILAPLVMSVVWGIWCAPTSSYRLDGIQLLLIKCLIFGSVTCCLFNMKQTTFAVGFGLLVMLHLGLSLYFKTL
;
A
#
# COMPACT_ATOMS: atom_id res chain seq x y z
N MET A 1 8.42 21.55 12.09
CA MET A 1 7.18 20.78 11.80
C MET A 1 7.03 20.38 10.33
N THR A 2 7.63 21.08 9.37
CA THR A 2 7.53 20.75 7.93
C THR A 2 8.36 19.53 7.51
N ILE A 3 9.55 19.37 8.09
CA ILE A 3 10.47 18.26 7.76
C ILE A 3 9.83 16.88 8.03
N ILE A 4 9.15 16.73 9.17
CA ILE A 4 8.49 15.47 9.55
C ILE A 4 7.34 15.14 8.59
N LYS A 5 6.57 16.15 8.15
CA LYS A 5 5.50 15.96 7.15
C LYS A 5 6.07 15.51 5.80
N ILE A 6 7.14 16.14 5.33
CA ILE A 6 7.82 15.77 4.09
C ILE A 6 8.37 14.33 4.19
N ALA A 7 9.00 13.99 5.30
CA ALA A 7 9.48 12.63 5.56
C ALA A 7 8.33 11.61 5.54
N ASN A 8 7.17 11.95 6.11
CA ASN A 8 5.99 11.09 6.08
C ASN A 8 5.43 10.88 4.66
N PHE A 9 5.45 11.91 3.81
CA PHE A 9 5.08 11.76 2.40
C PHE A 9 6.09 10.89 1.63
N GLY A 10 7.39 11.07 1.90
CA GLY A 10 8.43 10.19 1.36
C GLY A 10 8.23 8.73 1.79
N LEU A 11 7.90 8.51 3.06
CA LEU A 11 7.56 7.19 3.59
C LEU A 11 6.32 6.59 2.90
N ALA A 12 5.27 7.40 2.72
CA ALA A 12 4.05 6.98 2.02
C ALA A 12 4.37 6.50 0.60
N PHE A 13 5.22 7.23 -0.12
CA PHE A 13 5.65 6.88 -1.47
C PHE A 13 6.49 5.59 -1.48
N LEU A 14 7.41 5.42 -0.54
CA LEU A 14 8.18 4.17 -0.41
C LEU A 14 7.27 2.97 -0.11
N LEU A 15 6.26 3.15 0.74
CA LEU A 15 5.27 2.12 1.04
C LEU A 15 4.42 1.78 -0.19
N GLU A 16 4.01 2.78 -0.97
CA GLU A 16 3.28 2.60 -2.23
C GLU A 16 4.12 1.79 -3.24
N MET A 17 5.36 2.22 -3.48
CA MET A 17 6.28 1.51 -4.38
C MET A 17 6.56 0.08 -3.91
N GLY A 18 6.79 -0.11 -2.61
CA GLY A 18 6.97 -1.43 -2.01
C GLY A 18 5.74 -2.31 -2.21
N ALA A 19 4.55 -1.78 -1.96
CA ALA A 19 3.30 -2.50 -2.14
C ALA A 19 3.08 -2.95 -3.60
N LEU A 20 3.39 -2.12 -4.59
CA LEU A 20 3.30 -2.52 -6.00
C LEU A 20 4.25 -3.69 -6.33
N VAL A 21 5.49 -3.64 -5.84
CA VAL A 21 6.46 -4.73 -6.02
C VAL A 21 6.00 -6.01 -5.33
N ILE A 22 5.50 -5.89 -4.09
CA ILE A 22 5.00 -7.03 -3.31
C ILE A 22 3.80 -7.68 -4.01
N LEU A 23 2.83 -6.90 -4.51
CA LEU A 23 1.67 -7.43 -5.22
C LEU A 23 2.06 -8.12 -6.54
N GLY A 24 3.00 -7.53 -7.29
CA GLY A 24 3.53 -8.16 -8.50
C GLY A 24 4.23 -9.48 -8.19
N TYR A 25 5.07 -9.51 -7.14
CA TYR A 25 5.77 -10.71 -6.72
C TYR A 25 4.83 -11.78 -6.16
N TRP A 26 3.80 -11.37 -5.40
CA TRP A 26 2.76 -12.24 -4.89
C TRP A 26 2.01 -12.96 -6.02
N GLY A 27 1.70 -12.26 -7.12
CA GLY A 27 1.07 -12.82 -8.31
C GLY A 27 1.79 -14.07 -8.87
N PHE A 28 3.13 -14.08 -8.84
CA PHE A 28 3.93 -15.23 -9.28
C PHE A 28 3.97 -16.38 -8.26
N HIS A 29 3.70 -16.09 -6.99
CA HIS A 29 3.72 -17.05 -5.90
C HIS A 29 2.42 -17.84 -5.74
N LEU A 30 1.32 -17.42 -6.38
CA LEU A 30 0.07 -18.18 -6.37
C LEU A 30 0.26 -19.57 -6.97
N GLN A 31 -0.32 -20.58 -6.33
CA GLN A 31 -0.41 -21.94 -6.84
C GLN A 31 -1.54 -22.04 -7.89
N ALA A 32 -1.35 -21.37 -9.02
CA ALA A 32 -2.29 -21.35 -10.15
C ALA A 32 -1.59 -21.66 -11.48
N ASP A 33 -2.36 -21.74 -12.56
CA ASP A 33 -1.84 -21.83 -13.93
C ASP A 33 -0.91 -20.68 -14.29
N ARG A 34 0.04 -20.95 -15.19
CA ARG A 34 1.08 -19.98 -15.59
C ARG A 34 0.49 -18.66 -16.10
N ILE A 35 -0.60 -18.75 -16.87
CA ILE A 35 -1.32 -17.58 -17.40
C ILE A 35 -1.94 -16.78 -16.25
N VAL A 36 -2.63 -17.45 -15.32
CA VAL A 36 -3.28 -16.81 -14.17
C VAL A 36 -2.26 -16.08 -13.30
N ARG A 37 -1.09 -16.68 -13.06
CA ARG A 37 -0.01 -16.03 -12.29
C ARG A 37 0.46 -14.71 -12.92
N ILE A 38 0.71 -14.71 -14.23
CA ILE A 38 1.15 -13.51 -14.95
C ILE A 38 0.06 -12.44 -14.93
N VAL A 39 -1.19 -12.85 -15.17
CA VAL A 39 -2.33 -11.94 -15.15
C VAL A 39 -2.49 -11.30 -13.77
N VAL A 40 -2.45 -12.07 -12.68
CA VAL A 40 -2.56 -11.53 -11.31
C VAL A 40 -1.37 -10.65 -10.96
N ALA A 41 -0.14 -11.03 -11.34
CA ALA A 41 1.06 -10.25 -11.10
C ALA A 41 1.02 -8.86 -11.75
N ILE A 42 0.26 -8.69 -12.84
CA ILE A 42 0.10 -7.40 -13.51
C ILE A 42 -1.15 -6.68 -13.00
N LEU A 43 -2.29 -7.39 -12.92
CA LEU A 43 -3.56 -6.80 -12.54
C LEU A 43 -3.59 -6.33 -11.09
N ALA A 44 -3.00 -7.06 -10.15
CA ALA A 44 -3.01 -6.67 -8.74
C ALA A 44 -2.34 -5.31 -8.49
N PRO A 45 -1.08 -5.06 -8.93
CA PRO A 45 -0.48 -3.73 -8.80
C PRO A 45 -1.19 -2.68 -9.64
N LEU A 46 -1.72 -3.03 -10.83
CA LEU A 46 -2.45 -2.08 -11.67
C LEU A 46 -3.74 -1.59 -11.00
N VAL A 47 -4.53 -2.50 -10.43
CA VAL A 47 -5.73 -2.16 -9.67
C VAL A 47 -5.37 -1.30 -8.46
N MET A 48 -4.31 -1.66 -7.72
CA MET A 48 -3.84 -0.85 -6.60
C MET A 48 -3.48 0.57 -7.05
N SER A 49 -2.68 0.74 -8.10
CA SER A 49 -2.29 2.05 -8.63
C SER A 49 -3.48 2.89 -9.05
N VAL A 50 -4.50 2.29 -9.68
CA VAL A 50 -5.71 2.99 -10.10
C VAL A 50 -6.53 3.43 -8.88
N VAL A 51 -6.79 2.52 -7.94
CA VAL A 51 -7.51 2.80 -6.68
C VAL A 51 -6.80 3.91 -5.90
N TRP A 52 -5.47 3.83 -5.81
CA TRP A 52 -4.66 4.84 -5.15
C TRP A 52 -4.69 6.18 -5.89
N GLY A 53 -4.54 6.16 -7.22
CA GLY A 53 -4.60 7.34 -8.07
C GLY A 53 -5.93 8.09 -8.01
N ILE A 54 -7.04 7.38 -7.84
CA ILE A 54 -8.38 7.97 -7.78
C ILE A 54 -8.72 8.45 -6.36
N TRP A 55 -8.43 7.67 -5.31
CA TRP A 55 -8.93 8.01 -3.97
C TRP A 55 -7.87 8.49 -2.99
N CYS A 56 -6.60 8.11 -3.18
CA CYS A 56 -5.52 8.42 -2.24
C CYS A 56 -4.57 9.51 -2.72
N ALA A 57 -4.42 9.70 -4.04
CA ALA A 57 -3.44 10.61 -4.60
C ALA A 57 -3.77 12.08 -4.27
N PRO A 58 -2.76 12.89 -3.92
CA PRO A 58 -2.97 14.26 -3.47
C PRO A 58 -3.53 15.18 -4.56
N THR A 59 -3.30 14.84 -5.83
CA THR A 59 -3.78 15.55 -7.02
C THR A 59 -5.10 15.01 -7.57
N SER A 60 -5.71 14.01 -6.93
CA SER A 60 -6.96 13.42 -7.43
C SER A 60 -8.15 14.35 -7.22
N SER A 61 -9.03 14.42 -8.22
CA SER A 61 -10.33 15.10 -8.13
C SER A 61 -11.33 14.39 -7.20
N TYR A 62 -11.17 13.09 -6.97
CA TYR A 62 -12.05 12.26 -6.10
C TYR A 62 -11.34 11.83 -4.82
N ARG A 63 -10.35 12.60 -4.38
CA ARG A 63 -9.59 12.31 -3.18
C ARG A 63 -10.54 12.14 -1.99
N LEU A 64 -10.39 11.03 -1.26
CA LEU A 64 -11.04 10.83 0.03
C LEU A 64 -10.30 11.62 1.09
N ASP A 65 -11.04 12.10 2.09
CA ASP A 65 -10.49 12.87 3.20
C ASP A 65 -10.81 12.21 4.55
N GLY A 66 -9.96 12.50 5.55
CA GLY A 66 -10.18 12.11 6.93
C GLY A 66 -10.24 10.59 7.15
N ILE A 67 -11.32 10.12 7.80
CA ILE A 67 -11.47 8.70 8.17
C ILE A 67 -11.56 7.79 6.94
N GLN A 68 -12.19 8.24 5.85
CA GLN A 68 -12.39 7.41 4.66
C GLN A 68 -11.05 7.12 3.96
N LEU A 69 -10.18 8.13 3.88
CA LEU A 69 -8.83 7.97 3.36
C LEU A 69 -8.01 6.99 4.21
N LEU A 70 -8.13 7.09 5.54
CA LEU A 70 -7.45 6.18 6.45
C LEU A 70 -7.90 4.74 6.25
N LEU A 71 -9.21 4.51 6.11
CA LEU A 71 -9.76 3.17 5.90
C LEU A 71 -9.26 2.55 4.60
N ILE A 72 -9.27 3.29 3.48
CA ILE A 72 -8.74 2.79 2.21
C ILE A 72 -7.23 2.47 2.32
N LYS A 73 -6.43 3.35 2.91
CA LYS A 73 -4.99 3.10 3.10
C LYS A 73 -4.75 1.84 3.95
N CYS A 74 -5.51 1.68 5.03
CA CYS A 74 -5.47 0.47 5.86
C CYS A 74 -5.84 -0.78 5.08
N LEU A 75 -6.89 -0.74 4.24
CA LEU A 75 -7.31 -1.87 3.43
C LEU A 75 -6.26 -2.25 2.37
N ILE A 76 -5.70 -1.26 1.67
CA ILE A 76 -4.67 -1.49 0.65
C ILE A 76 -3.42 -2.06 1.31
N PHE A 77 -2.84 -1.37 2.29
CA PHE A 77 -1.60 -1.84 2.92
C PHE A 77 -1.80 -3.09 3.77
N GLY A 78 -2.98 -3.27 4.37
CA GLY A 78 -3.37 -4.50 5.06
C GLY A 78 -3.41 -5.70 4.11
N SER A 79 -4.01 -5.55 2.93
CA SER A 79 -4.05 -6.63 1.93
C SER A 79 -2.66 -7.00 1.42
N VAL A 80 -1.78 -6.02 1.18
CA VAL A 80 -0.36 -6.24 0.84
C VAL A 80 0.36 -7.00 1.95
N THR A 81 0.14 -6.63 3.21
CA THR A 81 0.74 -7.32 4.37
C THR A 81 0.25 -8.77 4.48
N CYS A 82 -1.05 -9.03 4.25
CA CYS A 82 -1.59 -10.39 4.17
C CYS A 82 -0.96 -11.19 3.02
N CYS A 83 -0.68 -10.56 1.88
CA CYS A 83 0.03 -11.21 0.77
C CYS A 83 1.43 -11.66 1.20
N LEU A 84 2.18 -10.82 1.91
CA LEU A 84 3.51 -11.18 2.46
C LEU A 84 3.47 -12.37 3.42
N PHE A 85 2.45 -12.44 4.29
CA PHE A 85 2.25 -13.58 5.19
C PHE A 85 1.96 -14.88 4.42
N ASN A 86 1.15 -14.80 3.36
CA ASN A 86 0.89 -15.96 2.48
C ASN A 86 2.16 -16.48 1.79
N MET A 87 3.13 -15.59 1.52
CA MET A 87 4.43 -15.94 0.95
C MET A 87 5.44 -16.45 1.99
N LYS A 88 5.03 -16.61 3.25
CA LYS A 88 5.87 -16.99 4.40
C LYS A 88 7.05 -16.03 4.64
N GLN A 89 6.98 -14.81 4.13
CA GLN A 89 8.00 -13.77 4.32
C GLN A 89 7.68 -12.91 5.54
N THR A 90 7.65 -13.55 6.72
CA THR A 90 7.20 -12.94 7.97
C THR A 90 8.00 -11.70 8.37
N THR A 91 9.32 -11.70 8.16
CA THR A 91 10.19 -10.55 8.47
C THR A 91 9.82 -9.31 7.66
N PHE A 92 9.60 -9.48 6.35
CA PHE A 92 9.18 -8.38 5.48
C PHE A 92 7.74 -7.95 5.76
N ALA A 93 6.84 -8.89 6.10
CA ALA A 93 5.47 -8.59 6.51
C ALA A 93 5.43 -7.68 7.75
N VAL A 94 6.19 -8.04 8.79
CA VAL A 94 6.25 -7.28 10.04
C VAL A 94 6.91 -5.92 9.79
N GLY A 95 8.02 -5.86 9.05
CA GLY A 95 8.68 -4.61 8.71
C GLY A 95 7.76 -3.65 7.94
N PHE A 96 7.09 -4.14 6.91
CA PHE A 96 6.15 -3.35 6.12
C PHE A 96 4.96 -2.88 6.98
N GLY A 97 4.36 -3.78 7.77
CA GLY A 97 3.25 -3.44 8.65
C GLY A 97 3.60 -2.39 9.70
N LEU A 98 4.79 -2.46 10.30
CA LEU A 98 5.27 -1.45 11.26
C LEU A 98 5.44 -0.08 10.60
N LEU A 99 6.02 -0.02 9.39
CA LEU A 99 6.16 1.23 8.64
C LEU A 99 4.81 1.83 8.27
N VAL A 100 3.83 1.00 7.91
CA VAL A 100 2.44 1.42 7.64
C VAL A 100 1.80 2.01 8.89
N MET A 101 1.93 1.36 10.05
CA MET A 101 1.41 1.86 11.32
C MET A 101 2.03 3.21 11.69
N LEU A 102 3.34 3.35 11.49
CA LEU A 102 4.05 4.61 11.71
C LEU A 102 3.56 5.72 10.76
N HIS A 103 3.40 5.42 9.47
CA HIS A 103 2.87 6.36 8.49
C HIS A 103 1.44 6.81 8.83
N LEU A 104 0.55 5.87 9.18
CA LEU A 104 -0.84 6.17 9.52
C LEU A 104 -0.95 6.96 10.82
N GLY A 105 -0.16 6.61 11.84
CA GLY A 105 -0.08 7.32 13.11
C GLY A 105 0.41 8.76 12.94
N LEU A 106 1.46 8.98 12.15
CA LEU A 106 1.94 10.32 11.79
C LEU A 106 0.87 11.09 11.01
N SER A 107 0.18 10.43 10.07
CA SER A 107 -0.85 11.07 9.25
C SER A 107 -2.07 11.52 10.07
N LEU A 108 -2.47 10.74 11.08
CA LEU A 108 -3.48 11.10 12.06
C LEU A 108 -3.04 12.28 12.93
N TYR A 109 -1.82 12.22 13.47
CA TYR A 109 -1.29 13.25 14.36
C TYR A 109 -1.19 14.61 13.66
N PHE A 110 -0.73 14.63 12.41
CA PHE A 110 -0.57 15.87 11.64
C PHE A 110 -1.84 16.34 10.93
N LYS A 111 -2.96 15.63 11.06
CA LYS A 111 -4.21 15.85 10.30
C LYS A 111 -3.92 16.03 8.79
N THR A 112 -3.09 15.15 8.24
CA THR A 112 -2.79 15.13 6.79
C THR A 112 -3.66 14.11 6.05
N LEU A 113 -4.72 13.65 6.70
CA LEU A 113 -5.75 12.78 6.14
C LEU A 113 -6.81 13.59 5.40
#